data_AF-A0A3M8CKA6-F1
#
_entry.id   AF-A0A3M8CKA6-F1
#
_cell.length_a   1.000
_cell.length_b   1.000
_cell.length_c   1.000
_cell.angle_alpha   90.00
_cell.angle_beta   90.00
_cell.angle_gamma   90.00
#
_symmetry.space_group_name_H-M   'P 1'
#
loop_
_entity.id
_entity.type
_entity.pdbx_description
1 polymer ?
#
loop_
_entity_poly.entity_id
_entity_poly.type
_entity_poly.pdbx_seq_one_letter_code
_entity_poly.pdbx_strand_id
1 'polypeptide(L)'
;MVSDVDRNKLTSLRERLLEEKKDIEERVQEHYGLREQMATSLQEFAMYDNHPADIGSELFEREKDLALDSLDRETLKEIDQALTRMEEGTYGICTVCGQPIPEERLEALPHAQTCKEHAPAPNINDSRPIEEEFLQPPFGRTSLDEKEGQNGFDGEDAWQIVEAWGTSSTPFSFVDNDKTDYKEMYVESDEPDGFVEAVEEIGYTGIEGYTGPESVNYMRSGTYEAYMRKGEGKGNFLQYDDYEEERAEREGRDDLL
;
A
#
# COMPACT_ATOMS: atom_id res chain seq x y z
N MET A 1 -57.13 17.53 16.24
CA MET A 1 -56.46 16.82 17.35
C MET A 1 -55.13 16.36 16.77
N VAL A 2 -54.04 17.09 17.04
CA VAL A 2 -52.69 16.56 16.79
C VAL A 2 -52.54 15.39 17.76
N SER A 3 -52.37 14.19 17.22
CA SER A 3 -52.39 12.90 17.93
C SER A 3 -51.49 12.95 19.16
N ASP A 4 -51.95 12.44 20.31
CA ASP A 4 -51.07 12.24 21.48
C ASP A 4 -49.83 11.38 21.14
N VAL A 5 -49.93 10.57 20.08
CA VAL A 5 -48.84 9.77 19.51
C VAL A 5 -47.70 10.65 18.96
N ASP A 6 -47.99 11.76 18.28
CA ASP A 6 -46.95 12.65 17.74
C ASP A 6 -46.22 13.42 18.84
N ARG A 7 -46.92 13.76 19.92
CA ARG A 7 -46.33 14.42 21.09
C ARG A 7 -45.41 13.50 21.86
N ASN A 8 -45.80 12.25 22.07
CA ASN A 8 -44.94 11.28 22.75
C ASN A 8 -43.66 10.99 21.96
N LYS A 9 -43.76 10.89 20.62
CA LYS A 9 -42.59 10.73 19.75
C LYS A 9 -41.65 11.93 19.81
N LEU A 10 -42.18 13.15 19.73
CA LEU A 10 -41.37 14.37 19.86
C LEU A 10 -40.65 14.45 21.21
N THR A 11 -41.31 14.06 22.30
CA THR A 11 -40.67 13.99 23.63
C THR A 11 -39.53 12.97 23.64
N SER A 12 -39.73 11.77 23.09
CA SER A 12 -38.67 10.74 23.03
C SER A 12 -37.46 11.17 22.20
N LEU A 13 -37.68 11.86 21.06
CA LEU A 13 -36.61 12.39 20.23
C LEU A 13 -35.87 13.53 20.94
N ARG A 14 -36.59 14.37 21.69
CA ARG A 14 -35.99 15.44 22.50
C ARG A 14 -35.11 14.87 23.62
N GLU A 15 -35.57 13.83 24.32
CA GLU A 15 -34.78 13.15 25.35
C GLU A 15 -33.50 12.55 24.76
N ARG A 16 -33.60 11.86 23.61
CA ARG A 16 -32.44 11.32 22.90
C ARG A 16 -31.44 12.40 22.50
N LEU A 17 -31.90 13.53 21.96
CA LEU A 17 -31.04 14.66 21.61
C LEU A 17 -30.33 15.27 22.83
N LEU A 18 -31.00 15.32 23.99
CA LEU A 18 -30.40 15.84 25.22
C LEU A 18 -29.33 14.90 25.79
N GLU A 19 -29.56 13.59 25.72
CA GLU A 19 -28.58 12.58 26.09
C GLU A 19 -27.35 12.63 25.16
N GLU A 20 -27.59 12.63 23.85
CA GLU A 20 -26.53 12.73 22.84
C GLU A 20 -25.73 14.03 22.97
N LYS A 21 -26.40 15.16 23.23
CA LYS A 21 -25.75 16.44 23.52
C LYS A 21 -24.83 16.35 24.72
N LYS A 22 -25.29 15.77 25.83
CA LYS A 22 -24.50 15.63 27.05
C LYS A 22 -23.25 14.80 26.81
N ASP A 23 -23.38 13.69 26.09
CA ASP A 23 -22.27 12.80 25.76
C ASP A 23 -21.22 13.49 24.87
N ILE A 24 -21.67 14.25 23.87
CA ILE A 24 -20.77 15.04 23.00
C ILE A 24 -20.10 16.16 23.80
N GLU A 25 -20.84 16.87 24.66
CA GLU A 25 -20.29 17.93 25.52
C GLU A 25 -19.18 17.41 26.43
N GLU A 26 -19.35 16.21 27.01
CA GLU A 26 -18.33 15.55 27.83
C GLU A 26 -17.08 15.24 26.99
N ARG A 27 -17.21 14.65 25.79
CA ARG A 27 -16.07 14.33 24.92
C ARG A 27 -15.32 15.57 24.42
N VAL A 28 -16.05 16.62 24.01
CA VAL A 28 -15.44 17.87 23.54
C VAL A 28 -14.72 18.60 24.68
N GLN A 29 -15.22 18.54 25.91
CA GLN A 29 -14.53 19.09 27.08
C GLN A 29 -13.24 18.35 27.41
N GLU A 30 -13.20 17.03 27.22
CA GLU A 30 -11.97 16.23 27.32
C GLU A 30 -10.97 16.51 26.18
N HIS A 31 -11.39 17.26 25.15
CA HIS A 31 -10.58 17.65 23.99
C HIS A 31 -9.90 16.48 23.27
N TYR A 32 -10.41 15.25 23.41
CA TYR A 32 -9.76 14.05 22.86
C TYR A 32 -8.28 13.91 23.27
N GLY A 33 -7.88 14.44 24.44
CA GLY A 33 -6.46 14.45 24.84
C GLY A 33 -5.56 15.43 24.07
N LEU A 34 -6.10 16.22 23.13
CA LEU A 34 -5.36 17.19 22.31
C LEU A 34 -4.70 18.33 23.11
N ARG A 35 -5.09 18.49 24.38
CA ARG A 35 -4.53 19.46 25.33
C ARG A 35 -3.09 19.12 25.71
N GLU A 36 -2.73 17.85 25.65
CA GLU A 36 -1.36 17.42 25.86
C GLU A 36 -0.51 17.67 24.60
N GLN A 37 0.77 17.96 24.81
CA GLN A 37 1.71 18.12 23.72
C GLN A 37 1.99 16.74 23.11
N MET A 38 2.12 16.66 21.79
CA MET A 38 2.47 15.42 21.09
C MET A 38 3.76 14.77 21.64
N ALA A 39 4.74 15.57 22.06
CA ALA A 39 5.96 15.08 22.70
C ALA A 39 5.70 14.33 24.02
N THR A 40 4.60 14.65 24.73
CA THR A 40 4.21 13.95 25.96
C THR A 40 3.65 12.55 25.65
N SER A 41 2.90 12.40 24.56
CA SER A 41 2.40 11.09 24.08
C SER A 41 3.54 10.15 23.71
N LEU A 42 4.58 10.67 23.05
CA LEU A 42 5.81 9.94 22.73
C LEU A 42 6.68 9.61 23.97
N GLN A 43 6.31 10.09 25.16
CA GLN A 43 7.09 9.95 26.41
C GLN A 43 8.55 10.42 26.30
N GLU A 44 8.86 11.27 25.32
CA GLU A 44 10.20 11.77 25.05
C GLU A 44 10.23 13.29 24.95
N PHE A 45 11.25 13.90 25.58
CA PHE A 45 11.39 15.36 25.61
C PHE A 45 11.76 15.97 24.26
N ALA A 46 12.20 15.17 23.27
CA ALA A 46 12.73 15.66 22.01
C ALA A 46 12.27 14.84 20.80
N MET A 47 11.41 15.41 19.97
CA MET A 47 10.89 14.76 18.75
C MET A 47 11.97 14.41 17.72
N TYR A 48 13.18 14.99 17.79
CA TYR A 48 14.23 14.73 16.79
C TYR A 48 14.96 13.39 16.99
N ASP A 49 14.86 12.80 18.18
CA ASP A 49 15.49 11.50 18.51
C ASP A 49 14.56 10.31 18.22
N ASN A 50 13.32 10.60 17.81
CA ASN A 50 12.32 9.58 17.51
C ASN A 50 12.50 9.01 16.10
N HIS A 51 12.13 7.74 15.93
CA HIS A 51 12.11 7.14 14.61
C HIS A 51 11.04 7.85 13.75
N PRO A 52 11.32 8.18 12.47
CA PRO A 52 10.37 8.89 11.61
C PRO A 52 8.99 8.22 11.49
N ALA A 53 8.96 6.89 11.53
CA ALA A 53 7.70 6.14 11.50
C ALA A 53 6.85 6.30 12.78
N ASP A 54 7.48 6.47 13.94
CA ASP A 54 6.78 6.68 15.21
C ASP A 54 6.14 8.08 15.23
N ILE A 55 6.89 9.08 14.74
CA ILE A 55 6.37 10.44 14.55
C ILE A 55 5.19 10.44 13.58
N GLY A 56 5.30 9.72 12.46
CA GLY A 56 4.21 9.60 11.49
C GLY A 56 2.95 8.96 12.07
N SER A 57 3.11 7.92 12.88
CA SER A 57 2.00 7.23 13.54
C SER A 57 1.30 8.14 14.56
N GLU A 58 2.05 8.83 15.40
CA GLU A 58 1.48 9.79 16.36
C GLU A 58 0.84 11.00 15.68
N LEU A 59 1.40 11.47 14.56
CA LEU A 59 0.82 12.56 13.79
C LEU A 59 -0.55 12.14 13.23
N PHE A 60 -0.64 10.93 12.68
CA PHE A 60 -1.89 10.38 12.17
C PHE A 60 -2.96 10.27 13.27
N GLU A 61 -2.60 9.74 14.44
CA GLU A 61 -3.52 9.63 15.58
C GLU A 61 -4.01 11.01 16.01
N ARG A 62 -3.11 12.01 16.07
CA ARG A 62 -3.49 13.39 16.41
C ARG A 62 -4.39 14.05 15.36
N GLU A 63 -4.15 13.79 14.08
CA GLU A 63 -5.01 14.27 12.99
C GLU A 63 -6.41 13.66 13.08
N LYS A 64 -6.51 12.37 13.41
CA LYS A 64 -7.78 11.70 13.66
C LYS A 64 -8.53 12.34 14.82
N ASP A 65 -7.86 12.60 15.94
CA ASP A 65 -8.48 13.25 17.10
C ASP A 65 -9.00 14.66 16.78
N LEU A 66 -8.25 15.43 15.98
CA LEU A 66 -8.70 16.74 15.49
C LEU A 66 -9.94 16.64 14.60
N ALA A 67 -9.98 15.64 13.71
CA ALA A 67 -11.14 15.39 12.86
C ALA A 67 -12.39 15.02 13.67
N LEU A 68 -12.22 14.18 14.70
CA LEU A 68 -13.30 13.80 15.62
C LEU A 68 -13.79 15.01 16.45
N ASP A 69 -12.90 15.84 17.00
CA ASP A 69 -13.29 17.06 17.72
C ASP A 69 -14.09 18.03 16.82
N SER A 70 -13.65 18.19 15.56
CA SER A 70 -14.37 19.04 14.60
C SER A 70 -15.76 18.49 14.31
N LEU A 71 -15.89 17.18 14.09
CA LEU A 71 -17.17 16.51 13.81
C LEU A 71 -18.14 16.62 15.00
N ASP A 72 -17.66 16.38 16.22
CA ASP A 72 -18.47 16.45 17.43
C ASP A 72 -18.99 17.87 17.68
N ARG A 73 -18.16 18.90 17.45
CA ARG A 73 -18.59 20.32 17.53
C ARG A 73 -19.64 20.68 16.50
N GLU A 74 -19.51 20.19 15.27
CA GLU A 74 -20.51 20.42 14.22
C GLU A 74 -21.83 19.72 14.58
N THR A 75 -21.75 18.47 15.03
CA THR A 75 -22.91 17.69 15.48
C THR A 75 -23.62 18.37 16.66
N LEU A 76 -22.87 18.86 17.65
CA LEU A 76 -23.42 19.60 18.79
C LEU A 76 -24.20 20.85 18.36
N LYS A 77 -23.66 21.60 17.39
CA LYS A 77 -24.35 22.75 16.80
C LYS A 77 -25.64 22.33 16.08
N GLU A 78 -25.63 21.21 15.37
CA GLU A 78 -26.83 20.68 14.71
C GLU A 78 -27.90 20.24 15.72
N ILE A 79 -27.49 19.60 16.82
CA ILE A 79 -28.37 19.21 17.93
C ILE A 79 -29.00 20.44 18.58
N ASP A 80 -28.21 21.47 18.90
CA ASP A 80 -28.72 22.72 19.46
C ASP A 80 -29.77 23.37 18.55
N GLN A 81 -29.49 23.42 17.25
CA GLN A 81 -30.43 23.93 16.25
C GLN A 81 -31.69 23.05 16.13
N ALA A 82 -31.59 21.74 16.29
CA ALA A 82 -32.74 20.85 16.33
C ALA A 82 -33.61 21.10 17.58
N LEU A 83 -33.00 21.25 18.75
CA LEU A 83 -33.70 21.57 20.00
C LEU A 83 -34.40 22.94 19.92
N THR A 84 -33.76 23.97 19.36
CA THR A 84 -34.40 25.28 19.12
C THR A 84 -35.61 25.14 18.20
N ARG A 85 -35.50 24.38 17.09
CA ARG A 85 -36.64 24.14 16.18
C ARG A 85 -37.78 23.37 16.84
N MET A 86 -37.48 22.49 17.79
CA MET A 86 -38.51 21.82 18.60
C MET A 86 -39.26 22.81 19.50
N GLU A 87 -38.58 23.81 20.05
CA GLU A 87 -39.19 24.86 20.87
C GLU A 87 -40.04 25.85 20.04
N GLU A 88 -39.58 26.17 18.83
CA GLU A 88 -40.29 27.04 17.89
C GLU A 88 -41.44 26.31 17.16
N GLY A 89 -41.52 24.98 17.26
CA GLY A 89 -42.53 24.16 16.57
C GLY A 89 -42.29 23.99 15.07
N THR A 90 -41.06 24.25 14.60
CA THR A 90 -40.63 24.11 13.19
C THR A 90 -39.84 22.83 12.94
N TYR A 91 -39.67 21.99 13.96
CA TYR A 91 -39.00 20.70 13.86
C TYR A 91 -39.65 19.76 12.84
N GLY A 92 -38.82 19.00 12.12
CA GLY A 92 -39.28 18.10 11.05
C GLY A 92 -39.62 18.79 9.74
N ILE A 93 -39.30 20.09 9.56
CA ILE A 93 -39.41 20.81 8.30
C ILE A 93 -38.02 21.05 7.72
N CYS A 94 -37.83 20.73 6.44
CA CYS A 94 -36.56 20.96 5.75
C CYS A 94 -36.28 22.47 5.63
N THR A 95 -35.10 22.90 6.07
CA THR A 95 -34.65 24.31 6.03
C THR A 95 -34.44 24.85 4.62
N VAL A 96 -34.29 23.98 3.61
CA VAL A 96 -34.04 24.36 2.20
C VAL A 96 -35.33 24.43 1.39
N CYS A 97 -36.16 23.38 1.39
CA CYS A 97 -37.35 23.30 0.55
C CYS A 97 -38.69 23.49 1.30
N GLY A 98 -38.66 23.58 2.63
CA GLY A 98 -39.87 23.74 3.45
C GLY A 98 -40.79 22.52 3.50
N GLN A 99 -40.39 21.38 2.91
CA GLN A 99 -41.17 20.14 2.93
C GLN A 99 -40.93 19.36 4.24
N PRO A 100 -41.90 18.53 4.68
CA PRO A 100 -41.71 17.68 5.85
C PRO A 100 -40.57 16.68 5.62
N ILE A 101 -39.73 16.51 6.63
CA ILE A 101 -38.66 15.51 6.66
C ILE A 101 -39.31 14.15 6.97
N PRO A 102 -38.97 13.08 6.23
CA PRO A 102 -39.50 11.74 6.50
C PRO A 102 -39.22 11.30 7.95
N GLU A 103 -40.21 10.69 8.60
CA GLU A 103 -40.10 10.25 9.98
C GLU A 103 -38.95 9.26 10.19
N GLU A 104 -38.81 8.28 9.29
CA GLU A 104 -37.70 7.31 9.28
C GLU A 104 -36.32 7.97 9.33
N ARG A 105 -36.17 9.16 8.72
CA ARG A 105 -34.92 9.94 8.75
C ARG A 105 -34.71 10.62 10.10
N LEU A 106 -35.77 11.12 10.74
CA LEU A 106 -35.68 11.74 12.07
C LEU A 106 -35.49 10.69 13.17
N GLU A 107 -36.00 9.48 12.98
CA GLU A 107 -35.72 8.33 13.85
C GLU A 107 -34.26 7.89 13.75
N ALA A 108 -33.67 7.90 12.56
CA ALA A 108 -32.26 7.58 12.37
C ALA A 108 -31.33 8.72 12.84
N LEU A 109 -31.60 9.95 12.40
CA LEU A 109 -30.82 11.16 12.62
C LEU A 109 -31.72 12.28 13.19
N PRO A 110 -31.92 12.33 14.52
CA PRO A 110 -32.85 13.29 15.15
C PRO A 110 -32.45 14.76 14.97
N HIS A 111 -31.17 15.06 14.76
CA HIS A 111 -30.66 16.42 14.55
C HIS A 111 -30.78 16.90 13.08
N ALA A 112 -31.27 16.06 12.16
CA ALA A 112 -31.33 16.38 10.74
C ALA A 112 -32.07 17.69 10.43
N GLN A 113 -31.48 18.51 9.56
CA GLN A 113 -32.03 19.81 9.17
C GLN A 113 -32.71 19.82 7.81
N THR A 114 -32.34 18.87 6.96
CA THR A 114 -32.74 18.81 5.56
C THR A 114 -33.33 17.46 5.19
N CYS A 115 -34.17 17.45 4.15
CA CYS A 115 -34.64 16.22 3.53
C CYS A 115 -33.49 15.52 2.78
N LYS A 116 -33.70 14.27 2.36
CA LYS A 116 -32.68 13.45 1.69
C LYS A 116 -32.01 14.15 0.50
N GLU A 117 -32.80 14.81 -0.35
CA GLU A 117 -32.31 15.49 -1.57
C GLU A 117 -31.42 16.71 -1.27
N HIS A 118 -31.58 17.33 -0.09
CA HIS A 118 -30.80 18.48 0.35
C HIS A 118 -29.88 18.13 1.52
N ALA A 119 -29.64 16.84 1.77
CA ALA A 119 -28.60 16.42 2.68
C ALA A 119 -27.26 16.85 2.09
N PRO A 120 -26.37 17.49 2.86
CA PRO A 120 -25.04 17.82 2.37
C PRO A 120 -24.37 16.53 1.89
N ALA A 121 -24.01 16.49 0.61
CA ALA A 121 -23.17 15.41 0.10
C ALA A 121 -21.78 15.56 0.73
N PRO A 122 -21.10 14.45 1.07
CA PRO A 122 -19.69 14.55 1.45
C PRO A 122 -18.95 15.25 0.31
N ASN A 123 -18.18 16.28 0.64
CA ASN A 123 -17.27 16.89 -0.32
C ASN A 123 -16.35 15.78 -0.83
N ILE A 124 -16.48 15.42 -2.11
CA ILE A 124 -15.56 14.49 -2.74
C ILE A 124 -14.21 15.20 -2.70
N ASN A 125 -13.23 14.61 -2.02
CA ASN A 125 -11.88 15.14 -2.05
C ASN A 125 -11.32 14.90 -3.46
N ASP A 126 -11.45 15.91 -4.32
CA ASP A 126 -10.89 15.91 -5.68
C ASP A 126 -9.36 15.98 -5.68
N SER A 127 -8.73 16.21 -4.52
CA SER A 127 -7.28 16.19 -4.31
C SER A 127 -6.84 14.83 -3.76
N ARG A 128 -7.09 13.77 -4.54
CA ARG A 128 -6.49 12.45 -4.27
C ARG A 128 -4.96 12.56 -4.45
N PRO A 129 -4.15 11.79 -3.69
CA PRO A 129 -2.70 11.80 -3.84
C PRO A 129 -2.28 11.51 -5.28
N ILE A 130 -1.19 12.13 -5.75
CA ILE A 130 -0.68 11.95 -7.12
C ILE A 130 -0.34 10.48 -7.41
N GLU A 131 0.02 9.73 -6.37
CA GLU A 131 0.27 8.30 -6.37
C GLU A 131 -0.94 7.51 -6.88
N GLU A 132 -2.17 7.98 -6.63
CA GLU A 132 -3.38 7.34 -7.12
C GLU A 132 -3.59 7.49 -8.63
N GLU A 133 -3.06 8.56 -9.23
CA GLU A 133 -3.05 8.74 -10.68
C GLU A 133 -2.12 7.72 -11.36
N PHE A 134 -1.06 7.31 -10.66
CA PHE A 134 -0.09 6.33 -11.12
C PHE A 134 -0.42 4.88 -10.78
N LEU A 135 -1.56 4.59 -10.13
CA LEU A 135 -2.04 3.21 -9.89
C LEU A 135 -2.42 2.48 -11.19
N GLN A 136 -2.48 3.20 -12.31
CA GLN A 136 -2.72 2.66 -13.64
C GLN A 136 -1.56 3.04 -14.59
N PRO A 137 -0.89 2.07 -15.23
CA PRO A 137 -1.13 0.64 -15.13
C PRO A 137 -0.52 0.05 -13.83
N PRO A 138 -1.08 -1.05 -13.29
CA PRO A 138 -0.51 -1.73 -12.12
C PRO A 138 0.96 -2.12 -12.35
N PHE A 139 1.72 -2.32 -11.27
CA PHE A 139 3.13 -2.75 -11.32
C PHE A 139 3.35 -3.97 -12.25
N GLY A 140 2.36 -4.86 -12.37
CA GLY A 140 2.39 -6.00 -13.31
C GLY A 140 2.38 -5.66 -14.81
N ARG A 141 2.34 -4.38 -15.22
CA ARG A 141 2.51 -4.00 -16.64
C ARG A 141 3.89 -4.35 -17.19
N THR A 142 4.87 -4.40 -16.30
CA THR A 142 6.25 -4.70 -16.59
C THR A 142 6.64 -6.10 -16.15
N SER A 143 5.74 -6.89 -15.55
CA SER A 143 5.92 -8.33 -15.36
C SER A 143 5.41 -9.03 -16.62
N LEU A 144 6.30 -9.70 -17.34
CA LEU A 144 6.06 -10.32 -18.63
C LEU A 144 6.10 -11.84 -18.56
N ASP A 145 6.29 -12.41 -17.38
CA ASP A 145 6.53 -13.85 -17.11
C ASP A 145 5.33 -14.72 -17.48
N GLU A 146 4.11 -14.17 -17.45
CA GLU A 146 2.90 -14.85 -17.95
C GLU A 146 2.85 -14.95 -19.50
N LYS A 147 3.76 -14.29 -20.23
CA LYS A 147 3.81 -14.32 -21.71
C LYS A 147 4.84 -15.34 -22.18
N GLU A 148 4.38 -16.34 -22.93
CA GLU A 148 5.25 -17.34 -23.55
C GLU A 148 6.42 -16.70 -24.33
N GLY A 149 7.64 -17.09 -23.97
CA GLY A 149 8.88 -16.66 -24.63
C GLY A 149 9.44 -15.31 -24.19
N GLN A 150 8.98 -14.76 -23.07
CA GLN A 150 9.58 -13.59 -22.41
C GLN A 150 10.37 -14.05 -21.17
N ASN A 151 11.67 -14.29 -21.35
CA ASN A 151 12.64 -14.57 -20.26
C ASN A 151 13.66 -13.42 -20.11
N GLY A 152 13.31 -12.25 -20.65
CA GLY A 152 14.20 -11.10 -20.73
C GLY A 152 13.89 -10.09 -19.64
N PHE A 153 14.93 -9.39 -19.20
CA PHE A 153 14.86 -8.40 -18.13
C PHE A 153 13.66 -7.45 -18.24
N ASP A 154 12.82 -7.42 -17.21
CA ASP A 154 11.62 -6.63 -17.13
C ASP A 154 11.47 -5.92 -15.75
N GLY A 155 10.26 -5.50 -15.39
CA GLY A 155 10.06 -4.76 -14.15
C GLY A 155 9.97 -5.64 -12.90
N GLU A 156 9.67 -6.92 -13.05
CA GLU A 156 9.81 -7.91 -11.99
C GLU A 156 11.30 -8.10 -11.67
N ASP A 157 12.13 -8.37 -12.68
CA ASP A 157 13.58 -8.51 -12.50
C ASP A 157 14.20 -7.27 -11.84
N ALA A 158 13.77 -6.07 -12.28
CA ALA A 158 14.23 -4.82 -11.69
C ALA A 158 13.86 -4.70 -10.20
N TRP A 159 12.69 -5.21 -9.81
CA TRP A 159 12.26 -5.24 -8.41
C TRP A 159 13.03 -6.29 -7.61
N GLN A 160 13.21 -7.50 -8.14
CA GLN A 160 13.96 -8.59 -7.50
C GLN A 160 15.42 -8.18 -7.24
N ILE A 161 16.08 -7.46 -8.15
CA ILE A 161 17.43 -6.90 -7.92
C ILE A 161 17.45 -6.00 -6.69
N VAL A 162 16.46 -5.10 -6.55
CA VAL A 162 16.36 -4.21 -5.39
C VAL A 162 16.05 -5.02 -4.13
N GLU A 163 15.16 -6.01 -4.25
CA GLU A 163 14.77 -6.93 -3.18
C GLU A 163 15.98 -7.66 -2.58
N ALA A 164 16.93 -8.09 -3.43
CA ALA A 164 18.15 -8.77 -3.03
C ALA A 164 19.11 -7.92 -2.17
N TRP A 165 19.01 -6.59 -2.23
CA TRP A 165 19.76 -5.69 -1.33
C TRP A 165 19.11 -5.55 0.06
N GLY A 166 17.88 -6.06 0.22
CA GLY A 166 17.19 -6.20 1.48
C GLY A 166 15.78 -5.60 1.47
N THR A 167 14.85 -6.31 2.11
CA THR A 167 13.48 -5.86 2.38
C THR A 167 13.15 -5.91 3.86
N SER A 168 12.01 -5.33 4.23
CA SER A 168 11.41 -5.52 5.56
C SER A 168 10.64 -6.85 5.68
N SER A 169 10.67 -7.69 4.64
CA SER A 169 10.01 -8.99 4.64
C SER A 169 10.76 -9.95 5.56
N THR A 170 9.99 -10.76 6.29
CA THR A 170 10.56 -11.83 7.14
C THR A 170 10.49 -13.16 6.40
N PRO A 171 11.23 -14.21 6.81
CA PRO A 171 11.11 -15.54 6.20
C PRO A 171 9.67 -16.07 6.13
N PHE A 172 8.81 -15.65 7.07
CA PHE A 172 7.38 -16.02 7.10
C PHE A 172 6.55 -15.30 6.02
N SER A 173 7.07 -14.24 5.43
CA SER A 173 6.38 -13.42 4.43
C SER A 173 6.40 -14.07 3.04
N PHE A 174 7.28 -15.06 2.83
CA PHE A 174 7.44 -15.75 1.54
C PHE A 174 6.57 -17.00 1.49
N VAL A 175 5.99 -17.27 0.32
CA VAL A 175 5.18 -18.47 0.07
C VAL A 175 6.06 -19.71 -0.03
N ASP A 176 7.28 -19.54 -0.55
CA ASP A 176 8.30 -20.58 -0.66
C ASP A 176 9.04 -20.77 0.66
N ASN A 177 8.75 -21.88 1.32
CA ASN A 177 9.29 -22.21 2.65
C ASN A 177 10.62 -22.99 2.59
N ASP A 178 11.15 -23.25 1.40
CA ASP A 178 12.40 -23.99 1.18
C ASP A 178 13.65 -23.10 1.14
N LYS A 179 13.49 -21.78 1.25
CA LYS A 179 14.59 -20.81 1.26
C LYS A 179 15.30 -20.84 2.62
N THR A 180 16.56 -21.30 2.62
CA THR A 180 17.38 -21.43 3.85
C THR A 180 18.54 -20.43 3.90
N ASP A 181 18.81 -19.70 2.82
CA ASP A 181 19.79 -18.61 2.77
C ASP A 181 19.07 -17.25 2.75
N TYR A 182 19.51 -16.34 3.61
CA TYR A 182 19.03 -14.96 3.65
C TYR A 182 19.31 -14.20 2.36
N LYS A 183 20.32 -14.62 1.59
CA LYS A 183 20.65 -14.03 0.29
C LYS A 183 19.66 -14.40 -0.82
N GLU A 184 18.81 -15.39 -0.58
CA GLU A 184 17.82 -15.89 -1.54
C GLU A 184 16.38 -15.58 -1.05
N MET A 185 16.22 -14.77 0.01
CA MET A 185 14.90 -14.39 0.55
C MET A 185 14.25 -13.23 -0.23
N TYR A 186 13.98 -13.48 -1.51
CA TYR A 186 13.15 -12.65 -2.40
C TYR A 186 12.31 -13.56 -3.31
N VAL A 187 11.27 -13.03 -3.96
CA VAL A 187 10.36 -13.84 -4.79
C VAL A 187 11.11 -14.41 -6.01
N GLU A 188 10.84 -15.68 -6.38
CA GLU A 188 11.44 -16.37 -7.55
C GLU A 188 12.98 -16.33 -7.64
N SER A 189 13.68 -16.27 -6.50
CA SER A 189 15.17 -16.21 -6.44
C SER A 189 15.95 -17.33 -7.15
N ASP A 190 15.29 -18.41 -7.54
CA ASP A 190 15.85 -19.53 -8.29
C ASP A 190 15.60 -19.43 -9.80
N GLU A 191 14.90 -18.38 -10.24
CA GLU A 191 14.65 -18.09 -11.65
C GLU A 191 15.95 -17.74 -12.40
N PRO A 192 16.08 -18.21 -13.66
CA PRO A 192 17.13 -17.76 -14.56
C PRO A 192 16.88 -16.36 -15.16
N ASP A 193 17.41 -15.31 -14.54
CA ASP A 193 17.28 -13.93 -15.05
C ASP A 193 18.05 -13.67 -16.36
N GLY A 194 17.33 -13.36 -17.45
CA GLY A 194 17.91 -12.74 -18.64
C GLY A 194 18.72 -13.66 -19.57
N PHE A 195 18.57 -14.98 -19.46
CA PHE A 195 19.16 -15.96 -20.38
C PHE A 195 18.18 -17.07 -20.74
N VAL A 196 18.28 -17.57 -21.97
CA VAL A 196 17.40 -18.59 -22.55
C VAL A 196 17.97 -19.99 -22.33
N GLU A 197 19.29 -20.13 -22.21
CA GLU A 197 19.97 -21.42 -21.99
C GLU A 197 20.93 -21.39 -20.79
N ALA A 198 21.16 -22.54 -20.16
CA ALA A 198 22.06 -22.69 -19.00
C ALA A 198 23.54 -22.33 -19.28
N VAL A 199 23.89 -22.07 -20.55
CA VAL A 199 25.26 -21.80 -21.03
C VAL A 199 25.41 -20.40 -21.63
N GLU A 200 24.36 -19.58 -21.66
CA GLU A 200 24.45 -18.22 -22.19
C GLU A 200 25.18 -17.30 -21.20
N GLU A 201 26.46 -17.09 -21.46
CA GLU A 201 27.32 -16.16 -20.73
C GLU A 201 27.45 -14.83 -21.50
N ILE A 202 27.10 -13.71 -20.87
CA ILE A 202 27.39 -12.38 -21.45
C ILE A 202 28.84 -12.04 -21.15
N GLY A 203 29.67 -12.04 -22.21
CA GLY A 203 31.03 -11.52 -22.16
C GLY A 203 31.03 -9.99 -21.98
N TYR A 204 31.71 -9.49 -20.95
CA TYR A 204 31.91 -8.06 -20.71
C TYR A 204 33.39 -7.74 -20.53
N THR A 205 33.76 -6.51 -20.85
CA THR A 205 35.09 -5.97 -20.58
C THR A 205 35.03 -4.97 -19.43
N GLY A 206 36.12 -4.82 -18.69
CA GLY A 206 36.24 -3.79 -17.65
C GLY A 206 36.17 -2.37 -18.21
N ILE A 207 36.27 -1.37 -17.34
CA ILE A 207 36.24 0.05 -17.72
C ILE A 207 37.40 0.43 -18.66
N GLU A 208 38.50 -0.33 -18.64
CA GLU A 208 39.63 -0.15 -19.55
C GLU A 208 39.37 -0.67 -20.99
N GLY A 209 38.25 -1.36 -21.22
CA GLY A 209 37.90 -1.97 -22.51
C GLY A 209 38.68 -3.25 -22.82
N TYR A 210 38.61 -3.71 -24.06
CA TYR A 210 39.26 -4.93 -24.52
C TYR A 210 40.79 -4.74 -24.64
N THR A 211 41.56 -5.52 -23.88
CA THR A 211 43.05 -5.50 -23.87
C THR A 211 43.68 -6.86 -24.19
N GLY A 212 42.86 -7.88 -24.46
CA GLY A 212 43.30 -9.25 -24.77
C GLY A 212 42.21 -10.28 -24.40
N PRO A 213 42.37 -11.56 -24.76
CA PRO A 213 41.43 -12.63 -24.38
C PRO A 213 41.19 -12.68 -22.87
N GLU A 214 42.22 -12.44 -22.06
CA GLU A 214 42.14 -12.39 -20.60
C GLU A 214 41.34 -11.21 -20.03
N SER A 215 41.04 -10.19 -20.84
CA SER A 215 40.26 -9.01 -20.41
C SER A 215 38.75 -9.18 -20.56
N VAL A 216 38.33 -10.27 -21.21
CA VAL A 216 36.92 -10.66 -21.35
C VAL A 216 36.54 -11.45 -20.11
N ASN A 217 35.65 -10.88 -19.32
CA ASN A 217 35.02 -11.54 -18.20
C ASN A 217 33.63 -12.02 -18.63
N TYR A 218 33.13 -13.07 -17.99
CA TYR A 218 31.82 -13.62 -18.29
C TYR A 218 30.93 -13.41 -17.09
N MET A 219 29.77 -12.79 -17.30
CA MET A 219 28.71 -12.79 -16.29
C MET A 219 28.09 -14.19 -16.29
N ARG A 220 28.21 -14.85 -15.13
CA ARG A 220 27.69 -16.19 -14.90
C ARG A 220 26.33 -16.09 -14.25
N SER A 221 25.39 -16.90 -14.73
CA SER A 221 24.07 -16.98 -14.13
C SER A 221 24.08 -17.70 -12.78
N GLY A 222 23.07 -17.41 -11.95
CA GLY A 222 22.84 -18.16 -10.71
C GLY A 222 22.61 -19.65 -10.94
N THR A 223 21.97 -20.01 -12.06
CA THR A 223 21.79 -21.41 -12.48
C THR A 223 23.11 -22.10 -12.82
N TYR A 224 24.04 -21.42 -13.52
CA TYR A 224 25.38 -21.92 -13.78
C TYR A 224 26.15 -22.12 -12.45
N GLU A 225 26.08 -21.16 -11.52
CA GLU A 225 26.71 -21.31 -10.22
C GLU A 225 26.15 -22.48 -9.42
N ALA A 226 24.83 -22.66 -9.42
CA ALA A 226 24.15 -23.79 -8.77
C ALA A 226 24.54 -25.14 -9.40
N TYR A 227 24.59 -25.21 -10.74
CA TYR A 227 25.06 -26.36 -11.50
C TYR A 227 26.51 -26.73 -11.14
N MET A 228 27.41 -25.75 -11.06
CA MET A 228 28.79 -25.95 -10.63
C MET A 228 28.90 -26.35 -9.15
N ARG A 229 28.07 -25.78 -8.28
CA ARG A 229 28.03 -26.06 -6.82
C ARG A 229 27.53 -27.48 -6.53
N LYS A 230 26.56 -27.97 -7.30
CA LYS A 230 26.09 -29.38 -7.27
C LYS A 230 27.14 -30.37 -7.80
N GLY A 231 28.23 -29.87 -8.40
CA GLY A 231 29.33 -30.67 -8.91
C GLY A 231 29.03 -31.32 -10.27
N GLU A 232 27.92 -30.96 -10.90
CA GLU A 232 27.48 -31.49 -12.19
C GLU A 232 28.32 -30.94 -13.35
N GLY A 233 28.87 -29.72 -13.21
CA GLY A 233 29.79 -29.12 -14.18
C GLY A 233 31.27 -29.51 -14.04
N LYS A 234 31.61 -30.46 -13.15
CA LYS A 234 32.99 -30.97 -13.06
C LYS A 234 33.26 -31.98 -14.18
N GLY A 235 33.88 -31.51 -15.27
CA GLY A 235 34.49 -32.38 -16.28
C GLY A 235 34.22 -32.02 -17.74
N ASN A 236 33.34 -31.06 -18.04
CA ASN A 236 32.98 -30.70 -19.43
C ASN A 236 33.13 -29.20 -19.69
N PHE A 237 34.35 -28.68 -19.57
CA PHE A 237 34.75 -27.58 -20.44
C PHE A 237 35.59 -28.21 -21.53
N LEU A 238 34.97 -28.56 -22.66
CA LEU A 238 35.74 -28.71 -23.89
C LEU A 238 36.39 -27.34 -24.11
N GLN A 239 37.72 -27.26 -24.09
CA GLN A 239 38.34 -26.06 -24.64
C GLN A 239 37.88 -25.96 -26.10
N TYR A 240 37.66 -24.75 -26.61
CA TYR A 240 37.16 -24.56 -27.98
C TYR A 240 38.02 -25.32 -29.02
N ASP A 241 39.31 -25.46 -28.73
CA ASP A 241 40.28 -26.23 -29.49
C ASP A 241 39.97 -27.75 -29.48
N ASP A 242 39.56 -28.32 -28.33
CA ASP A 242 39.17 -29.73 -28.20
C ASP A 242 37.85 -30.02 -28.96
N TYR A 243 36.95 -29.03 -29.03
CA TYR A 243 35.69 -29.13 -29.79
C TYR A 243 35.93 -29.10 -31.31
N GLU A 244 36.86 -28.25 -31.79
CA GLU A 244 37.25 -28.19 -33.21
C GLU A 244 37.95 -29.49 -33.65
N GLU A 245 38.82 -30.07 -32.81
CA GLU A 245 39.44 -31.38 -33.07
C GLU A 245 38.40 -32.51 -33.16
N GLU A 246 37.50 -32.62 -32.18
CA GLU A 246 36.43 -33.64 -32.22
C GLU A 246 35.47 -33.46 -33.40
N ARG A 247 35.26 -32.22 -33.83
CA ARG A 247 34.44 -31.90 -35.01
C ARG A 247 35.16 -32.29 -36.30
N ALA A 248 36.46 -32.01 -36.41
CA ALA A 248 37.28 -32.42 -37.55
C ALA A 248 37.35 -33.94 -37.69
N GLU A 249 37.49 -34.66 -36.57
CA GLU A 249 37.45 -36.12 -36.52
C GLU A 249 36.08 -36.69 -36.94
N ARG A 250 34.97 -36.06 -36.51
CA ARG A 250 33.61 -36.45 -36.91
C ARG A 250 33.30 -36.16 -38.38
N GLU A 251 33.86 -35.09 -38.94
CA GLU A 251 33.61 -34.65 -40.32
C GLU A 251 34.60 -35.27 -41.34
N GLY A 252 35.60 -36.04 -40.88
CA GLY A 252 36.49 -36.83 -41.73
C GLY A 252 37.30 -35.99 -42.72
N ARG A 253 37.78 -34.81 -42.30
CA ARG A 253 38.66 -33.95 -43.11
C ARG A 253 40.05 -33.93 -42.48
N ASP A 254 40.96 -34.67 -43.08
CA ASP A 254 42.37 -34.84 -42.67
C ASP A 254 43.27 -33.65 -43.09
N ASP A 255 42.70 -32.52 -43.49
CA ASP A 255 43.42 -31.48 -44.22
C ASP A 255 43.28 -30.09 -43.61
N LEU A 256 43.69 -29.93 -42.34
CA LEU A 256 44.19 -28.67 -41.78
C LEU A 256 45.29 -28.93 -40.72
N LEU A 257 46.54 -29.01 -41.18
CA LEU A 257 47.77 -28.67 -40.44
C LEU A 257 48.39 -27.42 -41.08
#